data_AF-A0A9J5Z5H4-F1
#
_entry.id   AF-A0A9J5Z5H4-F1
#
_cell.length_a   1.000
_cell.length_b   1.000
_cell.length_c   1.000
_cell.angle_alpha   90.00
_cell.angle_beta   90.00
_cell.angle_gamma   90.00
#
_symmetry.space_group_name_H-M   'P 1'
#
loop_
_entity.id
_entity.type
_entity.pdbx_description
1 polymer ?
#
loop_
_entity_poly.entity_id
_entity_poly.type
_entity_poly.pdbx_seq_one_letter_code
_entity_poly.pdbx_strand_id
1 'polypeptide(L)'
;MSQNLKGKLFWFKEASINRGSKPRGVVPVANCLTVKGAEDVLNKQFAFELSTRSDTMYFIADSEKKKEDWINSIGRSIVQHSRSVTRDEILDYDNDSRK
;
A
#
# COMPACT_ATOMS: atom_id res chain seq x y z
N MET A 1 0.60 11.28 -21.47
CA MET A 1 -0.21 11.19 -20.24
C MET A 1 0.45 10.16 -19.33
N SER A 2 1.21 10.60 -18.32
CA SER A 2 1.93 9.68 -17.42
C SER A 2 0.94 9.11 -16.40
N GLN A 3 0.60 7.82 -16.52
CA GLN A 3 -0.19 7.13 -15.51
C GLN A 3 0.64 7.06 -14.22
N ASN A 4 0.24 7.78 -13.17
CA ASN A 4 0.91 7.68 -11.87
C ASN A 4 0.54 6.34 -11.21
N LEU A 5 1.45 5.37 -11.36
CA LEU A 5 1.37 4.00 -10.85
C LEU A 5 1.87 3.85 -9.40
N LYS A 6 2.43 4.91 -8.80
CA LYS A 6 3.00 4.81 -7.45
C LYS A 6 1.88 4.64 -6.41
N GLY A 7 2.13 3.78 -5.42
CA GLY A 7 1.25 3.62 -4.26
C GLY A 7 -0.10 2.95 -4.54
N LYS A 8 -0.19 2.10 -5.56
CA LYS A 8 -1.42 1.39 -5.91
C LYS A 8 -1.17 -0.11 -6.04
N LEU A 9 -1.98 -0.90 -5.34
CA LEU A 9 -2.05 -2.34 -5.54
C LEU A 9 -3.22 -2.62 -6.49
N PHE A 10 -2.89 -3.10 -7.69
CA PHE A 10 -3.88 -3.53 -8.67
C PHE A 10 -4.09 -5.03 -8.53
N TRP A 11 -5.34 -5.48 -8.54
CA TRP A 11 -5.65 -6.90 -8.59
C TRP A 11 -6.49 -7.23 -9.81
N PHE A 12 -6.19 -8.37 -10.41
CA PHE A 12 -6.76 -8.81 -11.69
C PHE A 12 -7.38 -10.19 -11.51
N LYS A 13 -8.43 -10.47 -12.27
CA LYS A 13 -9.05 -11.81 -12.30
C LYS A 13 -8.25 -12.77 -13.18
N GLU A 14 -7.62 -12.24 -14.22
CA GLU A 14 -6.87 -13.02 -15.21
C GLU A 14 -5.41 -13.18 -14.78
N ALA A 15 -4.83 -14.35 -15.04
CA ALA A 15 -3.43 -14.62 -14.76
C ALA A 15 -2.47 -13.95 -15.76
N SER A 16 -2.90 -13.81 -17.02
CA SER A 16 -2.10 -13.20 -18.08
C SER A 16 -2.45 -11.72 -18.22
N ILE A 17 -1.60 -10.86 -17.64
CA ILE A 17 -1.83 -9.41 -17.56
C ILE A 17 -0.91 -8.69 -18.56
N ASN A 18 -1.45 -7.73 -19.30
CA ASN A 18 -0.70 -6.82 -20.17
C ASN A 18 -1.08 -5.36 -19.86
N ARG A 19 -0.47 -4.40 -20.57
CA ARG A 19 -0.70 -2.96 -20.33
C ARG A 19 -2.15 -2.49 -20.59
N GLY A 20 -2.91 -3.22 -21.40
CA GLY A 20 -4.31 -2.96 -21.68
C GLY A 20 -5.28 -3.69 -20.75
N SER A 21 -4.80 -4.56 -19.86
CA SER A 21 -5.64 -5.31 -18.93
C SER A 21 -6.36 -4.38 -17.97
N LYS A 22 -7.65 -4.64 -17.75
CA LYS A 22 -8.48 -3.88 -16.81
C LYS A 22 -8.35 -4.50 -15.42
N PRO A 23 -7.88 -3.75 -14.39
CA PRO A 23 -7.85 -4.26 -13.04
C PRO A 23 -9.29 -4.50 -12.57
N ARG A 24 -9.48 -5.55 -11.79
CA ARG A 24 -10.77 -5.79 -11.12
C ARG A 24 -11.00 -4.77 -10.01
N GLY A 25 -9.93 -4.34 -9.36
CA GLY A 25 -9.97 -3.24 -8.43
C GLY A 25 -8.58 -2.71 -8.11
N VAL A 26 -8.57 -1.63 -7.34
CA VAL A 26 -7.35 -0.92 -6.94
C VAL A 26 -7.43 -0.65 -5.45
N VAL A 27 -6.38 -0.99 -4.72
CA VAL A 27 -6.18 -0.59 -3.33
C VAL A 27 -5.13 0.51 -3.30
N PRO A 28 -5.49 1.77 -2.96
CA PRO A 28 -4.52 2.83 -2.74
C PRO A 28 -3.69 2.51 -1.49
N VAL A 29 -2.42 2.18 -1.67
CA VAL A 29 -1.50 1.83 -0.57
C VAL A 29 -1.28 3.02 0.36
N ALA A 30 -1.42 4.25 -0.14
CA ALA A 30 -1.42 5.46 0.67
C ALA A 30 -2.50 5.50 1.75
N ASN A 31 -3.61 4.77 1.57
CA ASN A 31 -4.70 4.69 2.53
C ASN A 31 -4.54 3.52 3.53
N CYS A 32 -3.51 2.69 3.33
CA CYS A 32 -3.25 1.55 4.18
C CYS A 32 -2.49 1.99 5.44
N LEU A 33 -2.85 1.40 6.58
CA LEU A 33 -2.26 1.71 7.89
C LEU A 33 -1.18 0.69 8.25
N THR A 34 -1.47 -0.60 8.07
CA THR A 34 -0.56 -1.68 8.43
C THR A 34 -0.55 -2.78 7.38
N VAL A 35 0.56 -3.51 7.33
CA VAL A 35 0.68 -4.81 6.66
C VAL A 35 1.46 -5.74 7.60
N LYS A 36 0.93 -6.93 7.90
CA LYS A 36 1.55 -7.89 8.84
C LYS A 36 1.09 -9.32 8.60
N GLY A 37 1.79 -10.29 9.19
CA GLY A 37 1.37 -11.70 9.21
C GLY A 37 -0.03 -11.87 9.82
N ALA A 38 -0.78 -12.83 9.29
CA ALA A 38 -2.16 -13.11 9.67
C ALA A 38 -2.43 -14.62 9.80
N GLU A 39 -1.38 -15.42 9.97
CA GLU A 39 -1.48 -16.88 10.09
C GLU A 39 -2.33 -17.29 11.28
N ASP A 40 -2.17 -16.62 12.42
CA ASP A 40 -2.94 -16.91 13.64
C ASP A 40 -4.42 -16.51 13.51
N VAL A 41 -4.72 -15.53 12.64
CA VAL A 41 -6.08 -15.04 12.40
C VAL A 41 -6.82 -15.97 11.44
N LEU A 42 -6.15 -16.41 10.37
CA LEU A 42 -6.78 -17.23 9.33
C LEU A 42 -6.59 -18.74 9.54
N ASN A 43 -5.67 -19.14 10.42
CA ASN A 43 -5.14 -20.50 10.49
C ASN A 43 -4.70 -21.03 9.11
N LYS A 44 -3.99 -20.17 8.36
CA LYS A 44 -3.47 -20.44 7.01
C LYS A 44 -2.01 -20.02 6.94
N GLN A 45 -1.14 -20.92 6.49
CA GLN A 45 0.28 -20.59 6.28
C GLN A 45 0.43 -19.50 5.22
N PHE A 46 1.46 -18.67 5.39
CA PHE A 46 1.84 -17.60 4.46
C PHE A 46 0.76 -16.53 4.30
N ALA A 47 -0.14 -16.43 5.28
CA ALA A 47 -1.18 -15.43 5.32
C ALA A 47 -0.66 -14.09 5.82
N PHE A 48 -1.15 -13.01 5.23
CA PHE A 48 -0.89 -11.65 5.70
C PHE A 48 -2.14 -10.79 5.53
N GLU A 49 -2.23 -9.74 6.33
CA GLU A 49 -3.30 -8.76 6.26
C GLU A 49 -2.79 -7.38 5.83
N LEU A 50 -3.68 -6.63 5.17
CA LEU A 50 -3.52 -5.23 4.82
C LEU A 50 -4.71 -4.46 5.40
N SER A 51 -4.45 -3.55 6.34
CA SER A 51 -5.50 -2.74 6.94
C SER A 51 -5.56 -1.35 6.32
N THR A 52 -6.77 -0.83 6.22
CA THR A 52 -7.09 0.57 5.97
C THR A 52 -7.85 1.12 7.18
N ARG A 53 -8.33 2.36 7.14
CA ARG A 53 -9.18 2.90 8.22
C ARG A 53 -10.55 2.21 8.33
N SER A 54 -11.08 1.69 7.22
CA SER A 54 -12.43 1.12 7.14
C SER A 54 -12.43 -0.40 7.07
N ASP A 55 -11.40 -0.98 6.44
CA ASP A 55 -11.41 -2.38 6.04
C ASP A 55 -10.07 -3.07 6.31
N THR A 56 -10.14 -4.37 6.60
CA THR A 56 -8.98 -5.27 6.62
C THR A 56 -9.14 -6.32 5.52
N MET A 57 -8.11 -6.45 4.69
CA MET A 57 -8.04 -7.44 3.63
C MET A 57 -7.03 -8.52 3.98
N TYR A 58 -7.35 -9.77 3.66
CA TYR A 58 -6.53 -10.94 3.95
C TYR A 58 -6.05 -11.61 2.66
N PHE A 59 -4.79 -11.99 2.62
CA PHE A 59 -4.12 -12.59 1.48
C PHE A 59 -3.32 -13.82 1.91
N ILE A 60 -3.13 -14.76 1.00
CA ILE A 60 -2.27 -15.93 1.18
C ILE A 60 -1.25 -15.93 0.06
N ALA A 61 0.03 -15.96 0.39
CA ALA A 61 1.12 -16.04 -0.58
C ALA A 61 1.50 -17.49 -0.91
N ASP A 62 2.23 -17.68 -2.01
CA ASP A 62 2.66 -19.01 -2.45
C ASP A 62 3.75 -19.64 -1.55
N SER A 63 4.46 -18.82 -0.76
CA SER A 63 5.51 -19.28 0.16
C SER A 63 5.84 -18.21 1.20
N GLU A 64 6.55 -18.61 2.26
CA GLU A 64 7.05 -17.71 3.31
C GLU A 64 7.87 -16.55 2.73
N LYS A 65 8.79 -16.85 1.81
CA LYS A 65 9.58 -15.82 1.14
C LYS A 65 8.71 -14.81 0.39
N LYS A 66 7.68 -15.29 -0.31
CA LYS A 66 6.75 -14.41 -1.04
C LYS A 66 5.92 -13.55 -0.09
N LYS A 67 5.46 -14.10 1.04
CA LYS A 67 4.80 -13.33 2.10
C LYS A 67 5.70 -12.20 2.58
N GLU A 68 6.94 -12.50 2.94
CA GLU A 68 7.91 -11.50 3.41
C GLU A 68 8.23 -10.45 2.34
N ASP A 69 8.41 -10.86 1.08
CA ASP A 69 8.60 -9.92 -0.03
C ASP A 69 7.39 -8.95 -0.16
N TRP A 70 6.15 -9.46 -0.02
CA TRP A 70 4.92 -8.67 -0.05
C TRP A 70 4.82 -7.69 1.13
N ILE A 71 4.99 -8.16 2.37
CA ILE A 71 4.95 -7.35 3.60
C ILE A 71 5.97 -6.22 3.51
N ASN A 72 7.21 -6.54 3.14
CA ASN A 72 8.29 -5.56 3.05
C ASN A 72 8.07 -4.51 1.95
N SER A 73 7.57 -4.93 0.79
CA SER A 73 7.31 -4.02 -0.33
C SER A 73 6.16 -3.06 -0.04
N ILE A 74 5.04 -3.59 0.48
CA ILE A 74 3.87 -2.78 0.84
C ILE A 74 4.20 -1.85 2.02
N GLY A 75 4.87 -2.36 3.05
CA GLY A 75 5.25 -1.59 4.24
C GLY A 75 6.12 -0.38 3.90
N ARG A 76 7.11 -0.55 3.02
CA ARG A 76 7.91 0.58 2.50
C ARG A 76 7.06 1.59 1.74
N SER A 77 6.10 1.13 0.94
CA SER A 77 5.23 2.00 0.17
C SER A 77 4.31 2.83 1.06
N ILE A 78 3.77 2.24 2.15
CA ILE A 78 2.97 2.95 3.16
C ILE A 78 3.80 4.08 3.80
N VAL A 79 5.01 3.77 4.29
CA VAL A 79 5.91 4.75 4.93
C VAL A 79 6.31 5.87 3.96
N GLN A 80 6.56 5.54 2.69
CA GLN A 80 6.91 6.55 1.68
C GLN A 80 5.76 7.54 1.44
N HIS A 81 4.51 7.07 1.41
CA HIS A 81 3.35 7.94 1.20
C HIS A 81 3.03 8.78 2.44
N SER A 82 3.12 8.23 3.64
CA SER A 82 2.87 9.02 4.87
C SER A 82 3.85 10.19 5.00
N ARG A 83 5.13 10.00 4.64
CA ARG A 83 6.15 11.06 4.65
C ARG A 83 5.96 12.10 3.55
N SER A 84 5.30 11.75 2.44
CA SER A 84 4.94 12.70 1.39
C SER A 84 3.86 13.67 1.87
N VAL A 85 2.85 13.16 2.58
CA VAL A 85 1.76 13.99 3.15
C VAL A 85 2.31 15.01 4.14
N THR A 86 3.26 14.62 5.00
CA THR A 86 3.87 15.55 5.97
C THR A 86 4.78 16.61 5.34
N ARG A 87 5.24 16.44 4.09
CA ARG A 87 6.13 17.41 3.43
C ARG A 87 5.34 18.57 2.82
N ASP A 88 4.08 18.34 2.46
CA ASP A 88 3.17 19.36 1.92
C ASP A 88 2.48 20.19 3.04
N GLU A 89 2.56 19.74 4.30
CA GLU A 89 1.97 20.44 5.47
C GLU A 89 2.92 21.44 6.16
N ILE A 90 4.16 21.63 5.65
CA ILE A 90 5.02 22.73 6.11
C ILE A 90 4.53 24.01 5.42
N LEU A 91 3.52 24.63 6.00
CA LEU A 91 3.03 25.95 5.61
C LEU A 91 3.99 27.03 6.10
N ASP A 92 4.36 27.92 5.18
CA ASP A 92 5.19 29.09 5.38
C ASP A 92 4.67 29.95 6.53
N TYR A 93 5.38 29.95 7.66
CA TYR A 93 5.38 31.11 8.55
C TYR A 93 6.32 32.16 7.96
N ASP A 94 5.87 32.80 6.89
CA ASP A 94 6.53 33.97 6.34
C ASP A 94 6.41 35.15 7.33
N ASN A 95 7.53 35.45 7.97
CA ASN A 95 8.22 36.73 7.77
C ASN A 95 7.35 38.00 7.88
N ASP A 96 7.08 38.48 9.10
CA ASP A 96 6.99 39.92 9.32
C ASP A 96 7.38 40.32 10.75
N SER A 97 8.61 40.79 10.92
CA SER A 97 8.90 41.86 11.87
C SER A 97 10.20 42.55 11.48
N ARG A 98 10.14 43.34 10.41
CA ARG A 98 11.00 44.51 10.26
C ARG A 98 10.16 45.77 10.40
N LYS A 99 10.15 46.34 11.61
CA LYS A 99 10.00 47.78 11.86
C LYS A 99 10.96 48.19 12.95
#